data_AF-A0A925CQA5-F1
#
_entry.id   AF-A0A925CQA5-F1
#
_cell.length_a   1.000
_cell.length_b   1.000
_cell.length_c   1.000
_cell.angle_alpha   90.00
_cell.angle_beta   90.00
_cell.angle_gamma   90.00
#
_symmetry.space_group_name_H-M   'P 1'
#
loop_
_entity.id
_entity.type
_entity.pdbx_description
1 polymer ?
#
loop_
_entity_poly.entity_id
_entity_poly.type
_entity_poly.pdbx_seq_one_letter_code
_entity_poly.pdbx_strand_id
1 'polypeptide(L)'
;MFACASPLAPDANGQWGSSQADLVLTRTGGTLTLQCGSGTIDSTWQLSAAGDFTGTGMTFGGGGPDPIGGRVPQPSRYTGHIAGSTFILSVVVIQSNATLGPYRMRRGGPAAGPVCL
;
A
#
# COMPACT_ATOMS: atom_id res chain seq x y z
N MET A 1 -6.08 -38.72 -13.61
CA MET A 1 -6.74 -37.60 -12.89
C MET A 1 -5.68 -36.55 -12.58
N PHE A 2 -5.56 -35.50 -13.38
CA PHE A 2 -4.67 -34.38 -13.08
C PHE A 2 -5.53 -33.25 -12.52
N ALA A 3 -5.35 -32.97 -11.23
CA ALA A 3 -6.05 -31.88 -10.56
C ALA A 3 -5.63 -30.55 -11.20
N CYS A 4 -6.60 -29.82 -11.72
CA CYS A 4 -6.41 -28.44 -12.16
C CYS A 4 -6.21 -27.59 -10.90
N ALA A 5 -4.96 -27.46 -10.44
CA ALA A 5 -4.62 -26.41 -9.50
C ALA A 5 -4.68 -25.09 -10.26
N SER A 6 -5.88 -24.54 -10.43
CA SER A 6 -6.02 -23.16 -10.86
C SER A 6 -5.18 -22.33 -9.88
N PRO A 7 -4.19 -21.55 -10.34
CA PRO A 7 -3.56 -20.59 -9.46
C PRO A 7 -4.70 -19.70 -8.97
N LEU A 8 -5.05 -19.83 -7.69
CA LEU A 8 -5.98 -18.92 -7.03
C LEU A 8 -5.43 -17.53 -7.34
N ALA A 9 -6.22 -16.71 -8.04
CA ALA A 9 -5.81 -15.36 -8.35
C ALA A 9 -5.33 -14.71 -7.04
N PRO A 10 -4.16 -14.04 -7.04
CA PRO A 10 -3.68 -13.39 -5.84
C PRO A 10 -4.77 -12.47 -5.31
N ASP A 11 -5.02 -12.50 -4.01
CA ASP A 11 -6.00 -11.61 -3.37
C ASP A 11 -5.22 -10.43 -2.77
N ALA A 12 -5.42 -9.20 -3.24
CA ALA A 12 -4.79 -8.05 -2.62
C ALA A 12 -5.53 -7.60 -1.35
N ASN A 13 -6.75 -8.07 -1.11
CA ASN A 13 -7.58 -7.62 -0.01
C ASN A 13 -7.05 -8.16 1.32
N GLY A 14 -7.22 -7.35 2.36
CA GLY A 14 -6.81 -7.65 3.72
C GLY A 14 -5.73 -6.70 4.23
N GLN A 15 -5.20 -7.04 5.39
CA GLN A 15 -4.15 -6.28 6.05
C GLN A 15 -2.76 -6.82 5.71
N TRP A 16 -1.85 -5.92 5.43
CA TRP A 16 -0.46 -6.15 5.05
C TRP A 16 0.42 -5.29 5.93
N GLY A 17 1.07 -5.91 6.90
CA GLY A 17 1.90 -5.23 7.88
C GLY A 17 3.39 -5.46 7.65
N SER A 18 4.19 -4.46 7.98
CA SER A 18 5.63 -4.54 8.18
C SER A 18 6.07 -3.53 9.24
N SER A 19 7.32 -3.60 9.67
CA SER A 19 7.91 -2.61 10.57
C SER A 19 7.98 -1.19 9.97
N GLN A 20 7.81 -1.02 8.66
CA GLN A 20 7.99 0.25 7.96
C GLN A 20 6.68 0.82 7.38
N ALA A 21 5.75 -0.06 7.03
CA ALA A 21 4.46 0.28 6.43
C ALA A 21 3.38 -0.73 6.82
N ASP A 22 2.17 -0.26 7.06
CA ASP A 22 0.95 -1.05 7.20
C ASP A 22 -0.05 -0.63 6.12
N LEU A 23 -0.61 -1.59 5.40
CA LEU A 23 -1.58 -1.38 4.34
C LEU A 23 -2.83 -2.21 4.63
N VAL A 24 -3.98 -1.55 4.69
CA VAL A 24 -5.28 -2.22 4.67
C VAL A 24 -5.91 -1.97 3.31
N LEU A 25 -6.15 -3.03 2.55
CA LEU A 25 -6.76 -2.93 1.22
C LEU A 25 -8.09 -3.68 1.16
N THR A 26 -9.07 -3.07 0.51
CA THR A 26 -10.42 -3.59 0.30
C THR A 26 -10.86 -3.33 -1.14
N ARG A 27 -11.99 -3.91 -1.58
CA ARG A 27 -12.55 -3.63 -2.91
C ARG A 27 -12.95 -2.16 -3.10
N THR A 28 -13.20 -1.43 -2.03
CA THR A 28 -13.60 -0.02 -2.06
C THR A 28 -12.43 0.94 -1.93
N GLY A 29 -11.19 0.44 -1.92
CA GLY A 29 -9.99 1.24 -1.73
C GLY A 29 -9.14 0.72 -0.57
N GLY A 30 -8.15 1.51 -0.15
CA GLY A 30 -7.26 1.13 0.93
C GLY A 30 -6.65 2.31 1.67
N THR A 31 -6.05 2.00 2.81
CA THR A 31 -5.33 2.96 3.65
C THR A 31 -3.92 2.44 3.88
N LEU A 32 -2.93 3.28 3.60
CA LEU A 32 -1.52 3.03 3.84
C LEU A 32 -1.06 3.89 5.00
N THR A 33 -0.43 3.28 5.98
CA THR A 33 0.22 3.93 7.12
C THR A 33 1.72 3.72 6.99
N LEU A 34 2.48 4.81 6.94
CA LEU A 34 3.93 4.81 6.90
C LEU A 34 4.48 5.39 8.21
N GLN A 35 5.75 5.14 8.49
CA GLN A 35 6.43 5.77 9.64
C GLN A 35 6.28 7.30 9.65
N CYS A 36 6.46 7.94 8.48
CA CYS A 36 6.40 9.40 8.32
C CYS A 36 5.37 9.89 7.31
N GLY A 37 4.22 9.23 7.29
CA GLY A 37 3.11 9.68 6.48
C GLY A 37 1.97 8.68 6.48
N SER A 38 0.91 9.06 5.80
CA SER A 38 -0.22 8.19 5.54
C SER A 38 -0.60 8.31 4.08
N GLY A 39 -1.48 7.44 3.61
CA GLY A 39 -2.02 7.52 2.28
C GLY A 39 -3.31 6.76 2.14
N THR A 40 -4.04 7.07 1.09
CA THR A 40 -5.24 6.38 0.67
C THR A 40 -5.04 5.86 -0.74
N ILE A 41 -5.70 4.74 -1.04
CA ILE A 41 -5.73 4.11 -2.35
C ILE A 41 -7.20 4.09 -2.80
N ASP A 42 -7.46 4.57 -4.01
CA ASP A 42 -8.79 4.61 -4.61
C ASP A 42 -9.29 3.21 -4.95
N SER A 43 -10.61 3.01 -5.02
CA SER A 43 -11.23 1.72 -5.40
C SER A 43 -10.91 1.27 -6.83
N THR A 44 -10.32 2.13 -7.65
CA THR A 44 -9.94 1.86 -9.05
C THR A 44 -8.61 1.13 -9.19
N TRP A 45 -8.06 0.62 -8.09
CA TRP A 45 -6.86 -0.23 -8.13
C TRP A 45 -7.11 -1.51 -8.93
N GLN A 46 -6.04 -2.02 -9.52
CA GLN A 46 -6.03 -3.22 -10.35
C GLN A 46 -4.97 -4.18 -9.85
N LEU A 47 -5.27 -5.47 -9.93
CA LEU A 47 -4.34 -6.55 -9.64
C LEU A 47 -4.32 -7.50 -10.84
N SER A 48 -3.13 -7.67 -11.43
CA SER A 48 -2.93 -8.60 -12.54
C SER A 48 -2.97 -10.05 -12.03
N ALA A 49 -3.28 -10.99 -12.92
CA ALA A 49 -3.18 -12.42 -12.60
C ALA A 49 -1.74 -12.86 -12.25
N ALA A 50 -0.73 -12.08 -12.65
CA ALA A 50 0.67 -12.28 -12.28
C ALA A 50 1.03 -11.70 -10.91
N GLY A 51 0.10 -11.01 -10.23
CA GLY A 51 0.31 -10.39 -8.92
C GLY A 51 0.74 -8.93 -8.98
N ASP A 52 0.79 -8.30 -10.16
CA ASP A 52 1.14 -6.90 -10.30
C ASP A 52 0.00 -6.00 -9.86
N PHE A 53 0.25 -5.20 -8.85
CA PHE A 53 -0.68 -4.26 -8.29
C PHE A 53 -0.43 -2.86 -8.85
N THR A 54 -1.49 -2.18 -9.27
CA THR A 54 -1.45 -0.76 -9.62
C THR A 54 -2.64 -0.03 -9.03
N GLY A 55 -2.43 1.16 -8.52
CA GLY A 55 -3.48 2.00 -7.95
C GLY A 55 -3.12 3.47 -7.97
N THR A 56 -4.11 4.30 -7.75
CA THR A 56 -3.96 5.74 -7.53
C THR A 56 -4.52 6.10 -6.17
N GLY A 57 -4.15 7.27 -5.67
CA GLY A 57 -4.76 7.83 -4.49
C GLY A 57 -3.96 9.02 -3.99
N MET A 58 -3.96 9.22 -2.68
CA MET A 58 -3.36 10.39 -2.05
C MET A 58 -2.36 9.96 -1.00
N THR A 59 -1.22 10.65 -0.92
CA THR A 59 -0.29 10.55 0.21
C THR A 59 -0.26 11.84 0.98
N PHE A 60 -0.18 11.71 2.30
CA PHE A 60 -0.05 12.78 3.26
C PHE A 60 1.34 12.65 3.90
N GLY A 61 2.22 13.60 3.60
CA GLY A 61 3.59 13.59 4.12
C GLY A 61 3.68 14.11 5.55
N GLY A 62 4.63 13.53 6.31
CA GLY A 62 5.05 13.94 7.65
C GLY A 62 4.47 13.09 8.77
N GLY A 63 5.18 13.01 9.90
CA GLY A 63 4.74 12.29 11.10
C GLY A 63 4.09 13.20 12.15
N GLY A 64 3.58 12.56 13.20
CA GLY A 64 2.93 13.25 14.32
C GLY A 64 1.45 13.63 14.05
N PRO A 65 0.79 14.26 15.03
CA PRO A 65 -0.59 14.73 14.88
C PRO A 65 -0.73 15.67 13.68
N ASP A 66 -1.89 15.64 13.03
CA ASP A 66 -2.13 16.49 11.87
C ASP A 66 -1.99 17.98 12.25
N PRO A 67 -1.25 18.77 11.45
CA PRO A 67 -1.12 20.19 11.70
C PRO A 67 -2.49 20.88 11.63
N ILE A 68 -2.66 21.96 12.40
CA ILE A 68 -3.86 22.80 12.34
C ILE A 68 -3.94 23.40 10.93
N GLY A 69 -4.89 22.92 10.12
CA GLY A 69 -4.99 23.22 8.68
C GLY A 69 -4.93 22.00 7.76
N GLY A 70 -4.62 20.81 8.32
CA GLY A 70 -4.53 19.56 7.59
C GLY A 70 -3.22 19.39 6.80
N ARG A 71 -2.85 18.14 6.51
CA ARG A 71 -1.75 17.87 5.56
C ARG A 71 -2.25 18.08 4.15
N VAL A 72 -1.42 18.67 3.30
CA VAL A 72 -1.73 18.82 1.88
C VAL A 72 -1.71 17.42 1.24
N PRO A 73 -2.85 16.90 0.73
CA PRO A 73 -2.87 15.63 0.03
C PRO A 73 -2.07 15.77 -1.27
N GLN A 74 -1.12 14.88 -1.48
CA GLN A 74 -0.37 14.80 -2.71
C GLN A 74 -0.87 13.62 -3.55
N PRO A 75 -1.24 13.83 -4.82
CA PRO A 75 -1.67 12.75 -5.69
C PRO A 75 -0.50 11.79 -5.93
N SER A 76 -0.78 10.51 -5.76
CA SER A 76 0.22 9.46 -5.68
C SER A 76 -0.20 8.22 -6.45
N ARG A 77 0.79 7.57 -7.06
CA ARG A 77 0.63 6.31 -7.77
C ARG A 77 1.23 5.18 -6.97
N TYR A 78 0.44 4.15 -6.77
CA TYR A 78 0.82 2.94 -6.04
C TYR A 78 1.12 1.86 -7.07
N THR A 79 2.32 1.29 -6.99
CA THR A 79 2.72 0.15 -7.80
C THR A 79 3.28 -0.91 -6.89
N GLY A 80 2.97 -2.17 -7.16
CA GLY A 80 3.48 -3.23 -6.32
C GLY A 80 3.34 -4.60 -6.93
N HIS A 81 3.78 -5.60 -6.17
CA HIS A 81 3.74 -6.98 -6.59
C HIS A 81 3.43 -7.88 -5.40
N ILE A 82 2.47 -8.79 -5.59
CA ILE A 82 2.04 -9.76 -4.59
C ILE A 82 2.57 -11.13 -4.99
N ALA A 83 3.49 -11.65 -4.18
CA ALA A 83 4.04 -12.99 -4.31
C ALA A 83 3.66 -13.82 -3.07
N GLY A 84 2.59 -14.62 -3.20
CA GLY A 84 2.07 -15.45 -2.11
C GLY A 84 1.59 -14.61 -0.92
N SER A 85 2.33 -14.66 0.19
CA SER A 85 2.03 -13.90 1.42
C SER A 85 2.80 -12.59 1.55
N THR A 86 3.52 -12.17 0.51
CA THR A 86 4.37 -10.97 0.52
C THR A 86 3.86 -9.94 -0.48
N PHE A 87 3.70 -8.70 -0.04
CA PHE A 87 3.32 -7.56 -0.87
C PHE A 87 4.46 -6.54 -0.85
N ILE A 88 5.07 -6.34 -2.02
CA ILE A 88 6.07 -5.29 -2.24
C ILE A 88 5.34 -4.08 -2.84
N LEU A 89 5.30 -2.96 -2.12
CA LEU A 89 4.62 -1.74 -2.57
C LEU A 89 5.61 -0.58 -2.68
N SER A 90 5.54 0.12 -3.80
CA SER A 90 6.21 1.39 -4.07
C SER A 90 5.16 2.47 -4.29
N VAL A 91 5.44 3.67 -3.81
CA VAL A 91 4.54 4.82 -3.94
C VAL A 91 5.29 5.94 -4.63
N VAL A 92 4.77 6.44 -5.74
CA VAL A 92 5.35 7.56 -6.48
C VAL A 92 4.44 8.77 -6.29
N VAL A 93 4.96 9.81 -5.66
CA VAL A 93 4.26 11.08 -5.48
C VAL A 93 4.35 11.85 -6.80
N ILE A 94 3.21 12.10 -7.45
CA ILE A 94 3.16 12.61 -8.83
C ILE A 94 3.76 14.02 -8.93
N GLN A 95 3.48 14.88 -7.95
CA GLN A 95 3.91 16.29 -8.00
C GLN A 95 5.42 16.48 -7.86
N SER A 96 6.06 15.71 -6.99
CA SER A 96 7.50 15.80 -6.72
C SER A 96 8.31 14.74 -7.47
N ASN A 97 7.64 13.80 -8.14
CA ASN A 97 8.21 12.59 -8.70
C ASN A 97 9.04 11.78 -7.68
N ALA A 98 8.74 11.96 -6.39
CA ALA A 98 9.43 11.29 -5.30
C ALA A 98 8.93 9.85 -5.20
N THR A 99 9.85 8.89 -5.09
CA THR A 99 9.52 7.48 -4.91
C THR A 99 9.76 7.07 -3.46
N LEU A 100 8.72 6.55 -2.82
CA LEU A 100 8.74 5.97 -1.48
C LEU A 100 8.72 4.45 -1.59
N GLY A 101 9.58 3.78 -0.81
CA GLY A 101 9.71 2.32 -0.83
C GLY A 101 10.91 1.84 -1.66
N PRO A 102 10.97 0.53 -2.01
CA PRO A 102 9.90 -0.46 -1.86
C PRO A 102 9.67 -0.94 -0.42
N TYR A 103 8.42 -0.97 0.00
CA TYR A 103 7.99 -1.51 1.30
C TYR A 103 7.59 -2.97 1.15
N ARG A 104 8.20 -3.85 1.95
CA ARG A 104 7.93 -5.29 1.93
C ARG A 104 7.03 -5.65 3.10
N MET A 105 5.75 -5.84 2.81
CA MET A 105 4.71 -6.18 3.78
C MET A 105 4.34 -7.65 3.69
N ARG A 106 3.90 -8.21 4.82
CA ARG A 106 3.39 -9.57 4.90
C ARG A 106 1.92 -9.56 5.29
N ARG A 107 1.14 -10.49 4.73
CA ARG A 107 -0.27 -10.64 5.08
C ARG A 107 -0.41 -10.90 6.58
N GLY A 108 -1.18 -10.07 7.28
CA GLY A 108 -1.34 -10.13 8.74
C GLY A 108 -0.05 -9.88 9.53
N GLY A 109 0.96 -9.24 8.90
CA GLY A 109 2.20 -8.86 9.55
C GLY A 109 1.99 -7.80 10.65
N PRO A 110 3.02 -7.51 11.46
CA PRO A 110 2.94 -6.47 12.47
C PRO A 110 2.70 -5.11 11.81
N ALA A 111 1.83 -4.30 12.41
CA ALA A 111 1.59 -2.94 11.93
C ALA A 111 2.84 -2.07 12.14
N ALA A 112 3.06 -1.13 11.22
CA ALA A 112 4.06 -0.09 11.35
C ALA A 112 3.76 0.73 12.62
N GLY A 113 4.70 0.76 13.57
CA GLY A 113 4.60 1.66 14.73
C GLY A 113 4.69 3.13 14.29
N PRO A 114 4.22 4.11 15.08
CA PRO A 114 4.40 5.52 14.74
C PRO A 114 5.87 5.92 14.97
N VAL A 115 6.64 6.26 13.93
CA VAL A 115 7.94 6.93 14.16
C VAL A 115 8.19 8.04 13.16
N CYS A 116 7.87 9.27 13.60
CA CYS A 116 8.77 10.41 13.40
C CYS A 116 9.04 11.00 14.77
N LEU A 117 10.30 10.93 15.19
CA LEU A 117 10.88 11.65 16.33
C LEU A 117 11.39 13.01 15.85
#